data_AF-A0A7M3MN00-F1
#
_entry.id   AF-A0A7M3MN00-F1
#
_cell.length_a   1.000
_cell.length_b   1.000
_cell.length_c   1.000
_cell.angle_alpha   90.00
_cell.angle_beta   90.00
_cell.angle_gamma   90.00
#
_symmetry.space_group_name_H-M   'P 1'
#
loop_
_entity.id
_entity.type
_entity.pdbx_description
1 polymer ?
#
loop_
_entity_poly.entity_id
_entity_poly.type
_entity_poly.pdbx_seq_one_letter_code
_entity_poly.pdbx_strand_id
1 'polypeptide(L)' 'MTYGYTGENRHMVASFLAGRTPRETVQDGLLVSQLMMAAYLSAETGAQVAMDGIDLDEYVPQVAQGTWDPRRGRRGG' A
#
# COMPACT_ATOMS: atom_id res chain seq x y z
N MET A 1 13.09 0.97 -25.96
CA MET A 1 12.65 0.76 -24.56
C MET A 1 11.40 1.60 -24.34
N THR A 2 10.23 0.99 -24.51
CA THR A 2 8.95 1.67 -24.28
C THR A 2 8.79 1.89 -22.77
N TYR A 3 8.78 3.14 -22.36
CA TYR A 3 8.53 3.55 -20.98
C TYR A 3 7.09 3.17 -20.63
N GLY A 4 6.89 2.12 -19.82
CA GLY A 4 5.59 1.49 -19.54
C GLY A 4 4.51 2.47 -19.10
N TYR A 5 4.90 3.52 -18.37
CA TYR A 5 4.03 4.60 -17.94
C TYR A 5 3.33 5.33 -19.09
N THR A 6 3.94 5.47 -20.27
CA THR A 6 3.29 6.18 -21.40
C THR A 6 2.09 5.39 -21.92
N GLY A 7 2.16 4.06 -21.90
CA GLY A 7 1.06 3.18 -22.29
C GLY A 7 -0.05 3.17 -21.24
N GLU A 8 0.31 3.03 -19.97
CA GLU A 8 -0.63 3.01 -18.85
C GLU A 8 -1.35 4.34 -18.67
N ASN A 9 -0.64 5.47 -18.76
CA ASN A 9 -1.24 6.80 -18.66
C ASN A 9 -2.20 7.07 -19.82
N ARG A 10 -1.86 6.65 -21.05
CA ARG A 10 -2.76 6.77 -22.20
C ARG A 10 -4.03 5.93 -22.01
N HIS A 11 -3.91 4.73 -21.45
CA HIS A 11 -5.05 3.87 -21.15
C HIS A 11 -5.99 4.48 -20.10
N MET A 12 -5.43 5.04 -19.03
CA MET A 12 -6.22 5.71 -17.98
C MET A 12 -6.98 6.92 -18.55
N VAL A 13 -6.31 7.80 -19.30
CA VAL A 13 -6.93 8.98 -19.93
C VAL A 13 -8.01 8.58 -20.94
N ALA A 14 -7.75 7.58 -21.78
CA ALA A 14 -8.73 7.08 -22.74
C ALA A 14 -9.96 6.48 -22.06
N SER A 15 -9.79 5.79 -20.93
CA SER A 15 -10.88 5.23 -20.15
C SER A 15 -11.72 6.33 -19.50
N PHE A 16 -11.06 7.35 -18.94
CA PHE A 16 -11.72 8.53 -18.36
C PHE A 16 -12.57 9.28 -19.40
N LEU A 17 -11.99 9.60 -20.57
CA LEU A 17 -12.71 10.27 -21.66
C LEU A 17 -13.90 9.46 -22.18
N ALA A 18 -13.81 8.12 -22.12
CA ALA A 18 -14.87 7.23 -22.55
C ALA A 18 -15.90 6.91 -21.46
N GLY A 19 -15.76 7.48 -20.25
CA GLY A 19 -16.65 7.20 -19.12
C GLY A 19 -16.62 5.74 -18.66
N ARG A 20 -15.53 5.01 -18.90
CA ARG A 20 -15.36 3.61 -18.51
C ARG A 20 -14.38 3.50 -17.35
N THR A 21 -14.61 2.53 -16.47
CA THR A 21 -13.68 2.20 -15.41
C THR A 21 -12.35 1.68 -16.01
N PRO A 22 -11.21 2.29 -15.68
CA PRO A 22 -9.89 1.81 -16.11
C PRO A 22 -9.54 0.48 -15.43
N ARG A 23 -8.54 -0.23 -15.95
CA ARG A 23 -8.07 -1.51 -15.39
C ARG A 23 -7.61 -1.37 -13.95
N GLU A 24 -6.85 -0.32 -13.64
CA GLU A 24 -6.46 0.05 -12.28
C GLU A 24 -7.53 0.95 -11.67
N THR A 25 -8.25 0.43 -10.69
CA THR A 25 -9.33 1.13 -10.00
C THR A 25 -8.85 1.81 -8.72
N VAL A 26 -9.66 2.72 -8.19
CA VAL A 26 -9.40 3.32 -6.86
C VAL A 26 -9.42 2.24 -5.77
N GLN A 27 -10.26 1.22 -5.94
CA GLN A 27 -10.35 0.06 -5.06
C GLN A 27 -9.04 -0.73 -5.04
N ASP A 28 -8.40 -0.91 -6.20
CA ASP A 28 -7.09 -1.56 -6.28
C ASP A 28 -6.02 -0.73 -5.55
N GLY A 29 -6.06 0.60 -5.72
CA GLY A 29 -5.19 1.51 -4.97
C GLY A 29 -5.38 1.39 -3.45
N LEU A 30 -6.63 1.32 -2.99
CA LEU A 30 -6.96 1.13 -1.58
C LEU A 30 -6.46 -0.21 -1.03
N LEU A 31 -6.54 -1.30 -1.80
CA LEU A 31 -6.01 -2.61 -1.41
C LEU A 31 -4.48 -2.58 -1.27
N VAL A 32 -3.78 -1.94 -2.21
CA VAL A 32 -2.33 -1.77 -2.13
C VAL A 32 -1.93 -0.94 -0.92
N SER A 33 -2.64 0.15 -0.63
CA SER A 33 -2.38 0.96 0.57
C SER A 33 -2.59 0.16 1.85
N GLN A 34 -3.67 -0.61 1.96
CA GLN A 34 -3.93 -1.49 3.12
C GLN A 34 -2.83 -2.54 3.30
N LEU A 35 -2.38 -3.17 2.21
CA LEU A 35 -1.28 -4.14 2.25
C LEU A 35 0.01 -3.50 2.79
N MET A 36 0.35 -2.30 2.33
CA MET A 36 1.52 -1.57 2.82
C MET A 36 1.39 -1.21 4.30
N MET A 37 0.21 -0.76 4.75
CA MET A 37 -0.05 -0.47 6.16
C MET A 37 0.06 -1.71 7.05
N ALA A 38 -0.52 -2.84 6.63
CA ALA A 38 -0.41 -4.11 7.35
C ALA A 38 1.04 -4.61 7.42
N ALA A 39 1.83 -4.40 6.37
CA ALA A 39 3.26 -4.72 6.37
C ALA A 39 4.05 -3.87 7.37
N TYR A 40 3.75 -2.57 7.49
CA TYR A 40 4.34 -1.73 8.55
C TYR A 40 3.96 -2.22 9.93
N LEU A 41 2.69 -2.53 10.17
CA LEU A 41 2.23 -3.06 11.46
C LEU A 41 2.91 -4.38 11.81
N SER A 42 3.10 -5.26 10.83
CA SER A 42 3.81 -6.53 11.00
C SER A 42 5.27 -6.31 11.38
N ALA A 43 5.96 -5.38 10.70
CA ALA A 43 7.35 -5.03 11.02
C ALA A 43 7.49 -4.43 12.42
N GLU A 44 6.52 -3.62 12.84
CA GLU A 44 6.51 -2.97 14.15
C GLU A 44 6.23 -3.92 15.30
N THR A 45 5.30 -4.84 15.11
CA THR A 45 4.89 -5.81 16.14
C THR A 45 5.73 -7.08 16.15
N GLY A 46 6.43 -7.38 15.05
CA GLY A 46 7.13 -8.65 14.87
C GLY A 46 6.18 -9.85 14.70
N ALA A 47 4.89 -9.60 14.44
CA ALA A 47 3.85 -10.62 14.34
C ALA A 47 3.26 -10.70 12.92
N GLN A 48 2.70 -11.86 12.57
CA GLN A 48 1.89 -11.99 11.37
C GLN A 48 0.60 -11.19 11.52
N VAL A 49 0.27 -10.40 10.52
CA VAL A 49 -0.96 -9.61 10.46
C VAL A 49 -1.90 -10.24 9.45
N ALA A 50 -3.13 -10.56 9.88
CA ALA A 50 -4.19 -11.01 8.99
C ALA A 50 -4.84 -9.80 8.30
N MET A 51 -5.07 -9.91 7.00
CA MET A 51 -5.73 -8.84 6.23
C MET A 51 -7.25 -8.82 6.47
N ASP A 52 -7.84 -9.96 6.82
CA ASP A 52 -9.27 -10.06 7.05
C ASP A 52 -9.66 -9.39 8.38
N GLY A 53 -10.50 -8.36 8.29
CA GLY A 53 -11.03 -7.65 9.47
C GLY A 53 -10.02 -6.76 10.19
N ILE A 54 -8.89 -6.44 9.55
CA ILE A 54 -7.94 -5.47 10.10
C ILE A 54 -8.54 -4.06 10.07
N ASP A 55 -8.52 -3.39 11.22
CA ASP A 55 -8.88 -1.98 11.33
C ASP A 55 -7.61 -1.13 11.27
N LEU A 56 -7.53 -0.28 10.25
CA LEU A 56 -6.40 0.60 9.97
C LEU A 56 -6.81 2.07 9.86
N ASP A 57 -8.05 2.42 10.20
CA ASP A 57 -8.61 3.75 9.91
C ASP A 57 -7.84 4.89 10.60
N GLU A 58 -7.35 4.63 11.82
CA GLU A 58 -6.54 5.57 12.60
C GLU A 58 -5.05 5.18 12.69
N TYR A 59 -4.63 4.12 11.97
CA TYR A 59 -3.27 3.62 12.06
C TYR A 59 -2.28 4.53 11.30
N VAL A 60 -1.29 5.05 12.03
CA VAL A 60 -0.17 5.81 11.45
C VAL A 60 1.13 5.05 11.73
N PRO A 61 1.84 4.55 10.71
CA PRO A 61 3.09 3.82 10.89
C PRO A 61 4.18 4.63 11.61
N GLN A 62 5.01 3.97 12.42
CA GLN A 62 6.18 4.58 13.08
C GLN A 62 7.16 5.19 12.08
N VAL A 63 7.26 4.63 10.87
CA VAL A 63 8.07 5.22 9.79
C VAL A 63 7.55 6.59 9.36
N ALA A 64 6.23 6.79 9.34
CA ALA A 64 5.61 8.07 9.01
C ALA A 64 5.72 9.07 10.17
N GLN A 65 5.75 8.56 11.41
CA GLN A 65 5.97 9.35 12.62
C GLN A 65 7.44 9.69 12.88
N GLY A 66 8.38 9.05 12.17
CA GLY A 66 9.82 9.19 12.41
C GLY A 66 10.35 8.50 13.68
N THR A 67 9.54 7.63 14.29
CA THR A 67 9.87 6.93 15.56
C THR A 67 10.41 5.52 15.34
N TRP A 68 10.50 5.07 14.08
CA TRP A 68 10.95 3.72 13.73
C TRP A 68 12.44 3.47 14.03
N ASP A 69 12.74 2.38 14.75
CA ASP A 69 14.10 1.84 14.91
C ASP A 69 14.19 0.39 14.44
N PRO A 70 14.73 0.12 13.23
CA PRO A 70 14.79 -1.22 12.66
C PRO A 70 15.69 -2.19 13.44
N ARG A 71 16.51 -1.69 14.38
CA ARG A 71 17.43 -2.51 15.17
C ARG A 71 16.79 -3.10 16.42
N ARG A 72 15.63 -2.56 16.87
CA ARG A 72 14.94 -3.06 18.06
C ARG A 72 14.38 -4.47 17.88
N GLY A 73 13.89 -4.81 16.69
CA GLY A 73 13.34 -6.15 16.39
C GLY A 73 14.37 -7.28 16.30
N ARG A 74 15.67 -6.98 16.14
CA ARG A 74 16.73 -8.00 15.96
C ARG A 74 17.31 -8.60 17.25
N ARG A 75 16.86 -8.16 18.44
CA ARG A 75 17.43 -8.59 19.73
C ARG A 75 16.61 -9.63 20.50
N GLY A 76 15.56 -10.18 19.89
CA GLY A 76 14.64 -11.13 20.54
C GLY A 76 14.52 -12.50 19.88
N GLY A 77 15.62 -13.03 19.30
CA GLY A 77 15.70 -14.36 18.69
C GLY A 77 16.90 -15.14 19.18
#